data_AF-A0A3D1J1C4-F1
#
_entry.id   AF-A0A3D1J1C4-F1
#
_cell.length_a   1.000
_cell.length_b   1.000
_cell.length_c   1.000
_cell.angle_alpha   90.00
_cell.angle_beta   90.00
_cell.angle_gamma   90.00
#
_symmetry.space_group_name_H-M   'P 1'
#
loop_
_entity.id
_entity.type
_entity.pdbx_description
1 polymer ?
#
loop_
_entity_poly.entity_id
_entity_poly.type
_entity_poly.pdbx_seq_one_letter_code
_entity_poly.pdbx_strand_id
1 'polypeptide(L)'
;AGALWGPQVLLDGALNMDLIASGTLGQPKLSGTIAGDRLALNLFDSGIRLQDGTVRIALSENLIELRQIEFHGGEGTLRASGKVLLDQSNPELSANLNATVIADRLQLFASPQHQLTVSGQARIANVDRQLRLDGKVRVDRGLFDLPKSGAPRLGDDVVIVQP
;
A
#
# COMPACT_ATOMS: atom_id res chain seq x y z
N ALA A 1 26.17 17.96 8.27
CA ALA A 1 25.76 16.64 7.76
C ALA A 1 24.23 16.63 7.73
N GLY A 2 23.63 16.72 6.55
CA GLY A 2 22.17 16.73 6.40
C GLY A 2 21.64 15.34 6.65
N ALA A 3 20.88 15.18 7.73
CA ALA A 3 20.18 13.93 7.98
C ALA A 3 19.11 13.75 6.90
N LEU A 4 19.16 12.62 6.21
CA LEU A 4 18.16 12.22 5.22
C LEU A 4 16.96 11.65 5.99
N TRP A 5 16.11 12.53 6.51
CA TRP A 5 14.82 12.16 7.10
C TRP A 5 13.83 11.92 5.95
N GLY A 6 13.99 10.81 5.24
CA GLY A 6 13.02 10.30 4.28
C GLY A 6 12.48 8.96 4.74
N PRO A 7 11.25 8.59 4.36
CA PRO A 7 10.68 7.31 4.74
C PRO A 7 11.58 6.18 4.25
N GLN A 8 12.06 5.39 5.19
CA GLN A 8 12.93 4.29 4.85
C GLN A 8 12.06 3.15 4.31
N VAL A 9 12.24 2.86 3.02
CA VAL A 9 11.57 1.76 2.32
C VAL A 9 12.65 0.82 1.81
N LEU A 10 12.56 -0.46 2.20
CA LEU A 10 13.39 -1.51 1.63
C LEU A 10 12.53 -2.39 0.73
N LEU A 11 13.00 -2.60 -0.49
CA LEU A 11 12.43 -3.52 -1.47
C LEU A 11 13.47 -4.58 -1.79
N ASP A 12 13.07 -5.85 -1.79
CA ASP A 12 13.91 -7.00 -2.15
C ASP A 12 13.10 -8.00 -2.99
N GLY A 13 13.78 -8.88 -3.72
CA GLY A 13 13.19 -9.94 -4.54
C GLY A 13 13.58 -9.89 -6.01
N ALA A 14 12.88 -10.68 -6.83
CA ALA A 14 13.07 -10.74 -8.27
C ALA A 14 11.85 -10.20 -9.01
N LEU A 15 12.08 -9.33 -9.99
CA LEU A 15 11.03 -8.74 -10.82
C LEU A 15 11.41 -8.86 -12.30
N ASN A 16 10.56 -9.56 -13.05
CA ASN A 16 10.68 -9.73 -14.49
C ASN A 16 9.53 -8.99 -15.16
N MET A 17 9.86 -8.20 -16.18
CA MET A 17 8.91 -7.38 -16.90
C MET A 17 9.19 -7.49 -18.40
N ASP A 18 8.16 -7.82 -19.15
CA ASP A 18 8.16 -7.80 -20.61
C ASP A 18 7.01 -6.91 -21.05
N LEU A 19 7.33 -5.75 -21.61
CA LEU A 19 6.36 -4.72 -21.99
C LEU A 19 6.62 -4.26 -23.41
N ILE A 20 5.57 -4.27 -24.21
CA ILE A 20 5.55 -3.82 -25.58
C ILE A 20 4.68 -2.56 -25.64
N ALA A 21 5.28 -1.47 -26.09
CA ALA A 21 4.58 -0.24 -26.41
C ALA A 21 4.40 -0.15 -27.93
N SER A 22 3.17 0.04 -28.38
CA SER A 22 2.78 0.20 -29.78
C SER A 22 1.83 1.40 -29.93
N GLY A 23 1.32 1.69 -31.12
CA GLY A 23 0.39 2.81 -31.34
C GLY A 23 1.11 4.14 -31.65
N THR A 24 0.51 5.26 -31.25
CA THR A 24 1.02 6.60 -31.55
C THR A 24 1.51 7.30 -30.28
N LEU A 25 2.35 8.33 -30.40
CA LEU A 25 2.87 9.09 -29.25
C LEU A 25 1.77 9.71 -28.38
N GLY A 26 0.60 10.02 -28.96
CA GLY A 26 -0.55 10.54 -28.21
C GLY A 26 -1.45 9.45 -27.62
N GLN A 27 -1.33 8.21 -28.09
CA GLN A 27 -2.16 7.08 -27.68
C GLN A 27 -1.34 5.78 -27.72
N PRO A 28 -0.38 5.59 -26.80
CA PRO A 28 0.43 4.38 -26.76
C PRO A 28 -0.41 3.20 -26.26
N LYS A 29 -0.37 2.12 -27.04
CA LYS A 29 -0.94 0.82 -26.68
C LYS A 29 0.08 -0.03 -25.95
N LEU A 30 -0.17 -0.33 -24.68
CA LEU A 30 0.73 -1.11 -23.83
C LEU A 30 0.20 -2.54 -23.66
N SER A 31 1.05 -3.53 -23.93
CA SER A 31 0.76 -4.95 -23.73
C SER A 31 1.99 -5.67 -23.15
N GLY A 32 1.80 -6.76 -22.42
CA GLY A 32 2.91 -7.50 -21.83
C GLY A 32 2.57 -8.21 -20.52
N THR A 33 3.61 -8.60 -19.78
CA THR A 33 3.46 -9.26 -18.48
C THR A 33 4.48 -8.78 -17.47
N ILE A 34 4.08 -8.77 -16.20
CA ILE A 34 4.95 -8.49 -15.07
C ILE A 34 4.84 -9.67 -14.10
N ALA A 35 5.97 -10.23 -13.72
CA ALA A 35 6.07 -11.33 -12.77
C ALA A 35 7.11 -10.99 -11.70
N GLY A 36 6.71 -10.99 -10.44
CA GLY A 36 7.60 -10.78 -9.30
C GLY A 36 7.54 -11.97 -8.36
N ASP A 37 8.70 -12.43 -7.90
CA ASP A 37 8.86 -13.60 -7.04
C ASP A 37 9.75 -13.29 -5.85
N ARG A 38 9.38 -13.82 -4.68
CA ARG A 38 10.05 -13.59 -3.39
C ARG A 38 10.19 -12.09 -3.08
N LEU A 39 9.17 -11.31 -3.41
CA LEU A 39 9.16 -9.88 -3.16
C LEU A 39 9.04 -9.62 -1.65
N ALA A 40 9.84 -8.70 -1.14
CA ALA A 40 9.74 -8.21 0.23
C ALA A 40 9.67 -6.68 0.24
N LEU A 41 8.83 -6.16 1.12
CA LEU A 41 8.61 -4.73 1.33
C LEU A 41 8.66 -4.45 2.83
N ASN A 42 9.62 -3.63 3.24
CA ASN A 42 9.68 -3.11 4.61
C ASN A 42 9.48 -1.60 4.58
N LEU A 43 8.45 -1.12 5.29
CA LEU A 43 8.24 0.30 5.58
C LEU A 43 8.61 0.51 7.04
N PHE A 44 9.82 1.00 7.30
CA PHE A 44 10.35 1.07 8.66
C PHE A 44 9.57 2.06 9.53
N ASP A 45 9.19 3.21 8.99
CA ASP A 45 8.43 4.25 9.69
C ASP A 45 7.08 3.75 10.21
N SER A 46 6.46 2.84 9.45
CA SER A 46 5.17 2.24 9.78
C SER A 46 5.32 0.84 10.35
N GLY A 47 6.52 0.32 10.59
CA GLY A 47 6.73 -1.06 11.07
C GLY A 47 6.12 -2.18 10.22
N ILE A 48 5.70 -1.89 8.98
CA ILE A 48 5.06 -2.85 8.07
C ILE A 48 6.13 -3.67 7.39
N ARG A 49 6.00 -5.00 7.51
CA ARG A 49 6.85 -5.98 6.85
C ARG A 49 5.98 -6.95 6.07
N LEU A 50 6.17 -6.94 4.76
CA LEU A 50 5.61 -7.93 3.85
C LEU A 50 6.75 -8.70 3.21
N GLN A 51 6.58 -10.01 3.09
CA GLN A 51 7.60 -10.93 2.58
C GLN A 51 6.95 -12.04 1.75
N ASP A 52 7.79 -12.86 1.13
CA ASP A 52 7.36 -14.01 0.34
C ASP A 52 6.29 -13.64 -0.70
N GLY A 53 6.46 -12.45 -1.29
CA GLY A 53 5.51 -11.83 -2.18
C GLY A 53 5.56 -12.43 -3.57
N THR A 54 4.39 -12.77 -4.11
CA THR A 54 4.22 -13.22 -5.49
C THR A 54 3.28 -12.26 -6.21
N VAL A 55 3.77 -11.67 -7.30
CA VAL A 55 3.01 -10.74 -8.14
C VAL A 55 2.97 -11.29 -9.56
N ARG A 56 1.79 -11.34 -10.15
CA ARG A 56 1.54 -11.70 -11.54
C ARG A 56 0.53 -10.73 -12.11
N ILE A 57 0.96 -9.94 -13.09
CA ILE A 57 0.14 -8.96 -13.78
C ILE A 57 0.21 -9.25 -15.28
N ALA A 58 -0.92 -9.10 -15.96
CA ALA A 58 -0.99 -9.10 -17.42
C ALA A 58 -1.46 -7.74 -17.91
N LEU A 59 -0.92 -7.30 -19.04
CA LEU A 59 -1.28 -6.06 -19.71
C LEU A 59 -1.73 -6.42 -21.14
N SER A 60 -2.95 -6.04 -21.51
CA SER A 60 -3.52 -6.30 -22.83
C SER A 60 -4.16 -5.02 -23.36
N GLU A 61 -3.50 -4.34 -24.30
CA GLU A 61 -3.98 -3.08 -24.88
C GLU A 61 -4.49 -2.09 -23.81
N ASN A 62 -3.63 -1.78 -22.84
CA ASN A 62 -3.90 -0.83 -21.74
C ASN A 62 -4.88 -1.33 -20.67
N LEU A 63 -5.41 -2.53 -20.80
CA LEU A 63 -6.09 -3.23 -19.71
C LEU A 63 -5.06 -3.96 -18.85
N ILE A 64 -4.95 -3.53 -17.59
CA ILE A 64 -4.16 -4.20 -16.57
C ILE A 64 -5.04 -5.21 -15.85
N GLU A 65 -4.59 -6.46 -15.79
CA GLU A 65 -5.20 -7.51 -14.98
C GLU A 65 -4.23 -7.93 -13.88
N LEU A 66 -4.61 -7.65 -12.63
CA LEU A 66 -3.92 -8.11 -11.43
C LEU A 66 -4.35 -9.56 -11.18
N ARG A 67 -3.64 -10.50 -11.81
CA ARG A 67 -4.00 -11.93 -11.79
C ARG A 67 -3.75 -12.55 -10.42
N GLN A 68 -2.61 -12.24 -9.83
CA GLN A 68 -2.24 -12.72 -8.50
C GLN A 68 -1.35 -11.69 -7.83
N ILE A 69 -1.76 -11.23 -6.67
CA ILE A 69 -0.92 -10.48 -5.75
C ILE A 69 -1.10 -11.14 -4.41
N GLU A 70 -0.03 -11.70 -3.86
CA GLU A 70 -0.04 -12.31 -2.54
C GLU A 70 1.23 -11.93 -1.80
N PHE A 71 1.10 -11.57 -0.53
CA PHE A 71 2.20 -11.27 0.38
C PHE A 71 1.91 -11.90 1.75
N HIS A 72 2.97 -12.29 2.43
CA HIS A 72 2.92 -12.76 3.82
C HIS A 72 3.34 -11.64 4.76
N GLY A 73 2.58 -11.42 5.83
CA GLY A 73 2.87 -10.40 6.85
C GLY A 73 2.69 -11.00 8.23
N GLY A 74 3.81 -11.31 8.89
CA GLY A 74 3.83 -12.15 10.08
C GLY A 74 3.22 -13.52 9.78
N GLU A 75 2.27 -13.95 10.60
CA GLU A 75 1.55 -15.23 10.43
C GLU A 75 0.34 -15.15 9.48
N GLY A 76 0.14 -13.99 8.82
CA GLY A 76 -1.02 -13.70 7.98
C GLY A 76 -0.70 -13.50 6.51
N THR A 77 -1.75 -13.32 5.71
CA THR A 77 -1.62 -13.11 4.27
C THR A 77 -2.40 -11.88 3.81
N LEU A 78 -1.88 -11.23 2.78
CA LEU A 78 -2.52 -10.16 2.02
C LEU A 78 -2.64 -10.62 0.58
N ARG A 79 -3.86 -10.64 0.05
CA ARG A 79 -4.16 -10.97 -1.34
C ARG A 79 -4.83 -9.79 -2.03
N ALA A 80 -4.50 -9.57 -3.28
CA ALA A 80 -5.20 -8.60 -4.11
C ALA A 80 -5.41 -9.12 -5.53
N SER A 81 -6.53 -8.73 -6.12
CA SER A 81 -6.85 -8.98 -7.52
C SER A 81 -7.74 -7.87 -8.06
N GLY A 82 -7.79 -7.69 -9.37
CA GLY A 82 -8.52 -6.57 -9.95
C GLY A 82 -8.16 -6.28 -11.38
N LYS A 83 -8.81 -5.27 -11.93
CA LYS A 83 -8.54 -4.74 -13.26
C LYS A 83 -8.36 -3.23 -13.20
N VAL A 84 -7.49 -2.73 -14.05
CA VAL A 84 -7.26 -1.29 -14.23
C VAL A 84 -7.30 -1.00 -15.72
N LEU A 85 -8.20 -0.14 -16.16
CA LEU A 85 -8.16 0.38 -17.52
C LEU A 85 -7.39 1.69 -17.52
N LEU A 86 -6.26 1.74 -18.23
CA LEU A 86 -5.51 2.98 -18.39
C LEU A 86 -6.23 3.86 -19.42
N ASP A 87 -6.89 4.90 -18.95
CA ASP A 87 -7.53 5.90 -19.81
C ASP A 87 -6.47 6.86 -20.36
N GLN A 88 -6.32 6.85 -21.68
CA GLN A 88 -5.30 7.63 -22.39
C GLN A 88 -5.71 9.09 -22.61
N SER A 89 -6.98 9.45 -22.36
CA SER A 89 -7.48 10.82 -22.56
C SER A 89 -7.07 11.78 -21.43
N ASN A 90 -6.72 11.25 -20.25
CA ASN A 90 -6.19 12.00 -19.12
C ASN A 90 -5.16 11.15 -18.33
N PRO A 91 -3.88 11.15 -18.76
CA PRO A 91 -2.82 10.35 -18.15
C PRO A 91 -2.61 10.60 -16.66
N GLU A 92 -3.02 11.76 -16.15
CA GLU A 92 -2.71 12.15 -14.78
C GLU A 92 -3.70 11.60 -13.73
N LEU A 93 -4.94 11.22 -14.10
CA LEU A 93 -5.98 10.93 -13.09
C LEU A 93 -7.11 9.95 -13.47
N SER A 94 -7.16 9.38 -14.68
CA SER A 94 -8.39 8.72 -15.19
C SER A 94 -8.32 7.18 -15.30
N ALA A 95 -7.39 6.52 -14.60
CA ALA A 95 -7.39 5.06 -14.59
C ALA A 95 -8.65 4.50 -13.89
N ASN A 96 -9.51 3.81 -14.64
CA ASN A 96 -10.64 3.11 -14.05
C ASN A 96 -10.11 1.85 -13.35
N LEU A 97 -9.88 2.00 -12.05
CA LEU A 97 -9.42 0.95 -11.16
C LEU A 97 -10.63 0.27 -10.52
N ASN A 98 -10.64 -1.06 -10.54
CA ASN A 98 -11.49 -1.89 -9.70
C ASN A 98 -10.68 -3.06 -9.16
N ALA A 99 -10.36 -3.03 -7.88
CA ALA A 99 -9.59 -4.07 -7.20
C ALA A 99 -10.28 -4.53 -5.92
N THR A 100 -10.03 -5.78 -5.55
CA THR A 100 -10.41 -6.36 -4.28
C THR A 100 -9.14 -6.77 -3.54
N VAL A 101 -9.08 -6.41 -2.27
CA VAL A 101 -7.99 -6.73 -1.36
C VAL A 101 -8.57 -7.53 -0.21
N ILE A 102 -7.91 -8.64 0.13
CA ILE A 102 -8.30 -9.53 1.23
C ILE A 102 -7.10 -9.66 2.15
N ALA A 103 -7.29 -9.33 3.42
CA ALA A 103 -6.33 -9.56 4.48
C ALA A 103 -6.85 -10.69 5.38
N ASP A 104 -5.99 -11.66 5.67
CA ASP A 104 -6.29 -12.73 6.62
C ASP A 104 -5.20 -12.78 7.69
N ARG A 105 -5.57 -12.38 8.91
CA ARG A 105 -4.70 -12.23 10.09
C ARG A 105 -3.39 -11.49 9.77
N LEU A 106 -3.46 -10.49 8.89
CA LEU A 106 -2.31 -9.74 8.42
C LEU A 106 -1.70 -8.93 9.56
N GLN A 107 -0.43 -9.19 9.88
CA GLN A 107 0.29 -8.45 10.90
C GLN A 107 0.98 -7.23 10.26
N LEU A 108 0.50 -6.02 10.59
CA LEU A 108 1.02 -4.76 10.06
C LEU A 108 2.13 -4.16 10.93
N PHE A 109 2.05 -4.31 12.24
CA PHE A 109 3.14 -3.98 13.15
C PHE A 109 3.52 -5.25 13.91
N ALA A 110 4.80 -5.62 13.88
CA ALA A 110 5.32 -6.79 14.57
C ALA A 110 6.50 -6.40 15.48
N SER A 111 6.36 -5.31 16.23
CA SER A 111 7.31 -4.96 17.29
C SER A 111 6.72 -5.33 18.66
N PRO A 112 7.54 -5.54 19.71
CA PRO A 112 7.03 -5.82 21.05
C PRO A 112 6.10 -4.72 21.60
N GLN A 113 6.27 -3.48 21.13
CA GLN A 113 5.57 -2.28 21.63
C GLN A 113 4.33 -1.92 20.80
N HIS A 114 4.30 -2.34 19.53
CA HIS A 114 3.21 -2.07 18.61
C HIS A 114 2.88 -3.34 17.81
N GLN A 115 1.69 -3.88 18.06
CA GLN A 115 1.17 -5.02 17.32
C GLN A 115 -0.22 -4.68 16.77
N LEU A 116 -0.41 -4.88 15.47
CA LEU A 116 -1.73 -4.81 14.86
C LEU A 116 -1.91 -5.98 13.90
N THR A 117 -2.93 -6.78 14.14
CA THR A 117 -3.35 -7.86 13.27
C THR A 117 -4.75 -7.54 12.75
N VAL A 118 -4.92 -7.57 11.43
CA VAL A 118 -6.20 -7.24 10.79
C VAL A 118 -6.65 -8.35 9.84
N SER A 119 -7.96 -8.52 9.76
CA SER A 119 -8.60 -9.39 8.78
C SER A 119 -9.76 -8.67 8.13
N GLY A 120 -10.02 -8.96 6.86
CA GLY A 120 -11.14 -8.37 6.17
C GLY A 120 -10.99 -8.35 4.67
N GLN A 121 -11.96 -7.73 4.02
CA GLN A 121 -11.95 -7.50 2.59
C GLN A 121 -12.30 -6.04 2.31
N ALA A 122 -11.61 -5.45 1.34
CA ALA A 122 -11.86 -4.11 0.84
C ALA A 122 -11.92 -4.13 -0.68
N ARG A 123 -12.79 -3.31 -1.24
CA ARG A 123 -12.83 -2.99 -2.66
C ARG A 123 -12.29 -1.59 -2.84
N ILE A 124 -11.44 -1.43 -3.84
CA ILE A 124 -10.83 -0.18 -4.23
C ILE A 124 -11.35 0.13 -5.63
N ALA A 125 -11.99 1.28 -5.77
CA ALA A 125 -12.50 1.74 -7.07
C ALA A 125 -12.09 3.19 -7.31
N ASN A 126 -11.84 3.55 -8.56
CA ASN A 126 -11.81 4.96 -8.95
C ASN A 126 -13.19 5.33 -9.53
N VAL A 127 -13.90 6.22 -8.84
CA VAL A 127 -15.22 6.72 -9.25
C VAL A 127 -15.14 8.24 -9.28
N ASP A 128 -15.49 8.87 -10.40
CA ASP A 128 -15.48 10.33 -10.55
C ASP A 128 -14.13 11.00 -10.18
N ARG A 129 -13.01 10.34 -10.54
CA ARG A 129 -11.64 10.77 -10.19
C ARG A 129 -11.34 10.72 -8.69
N GLN A 130 -12.19 10.09 -7.89
CA GLN A 130 -11.96 9.86 -6.48
C GLN A 130 -11.65 8.38 -6.24
N LEU A 131 -10.56 8.13 -5.52
CA LEU A 131 -10.24 6.80 -5.03
C LEU A 131 -11.18 6.48 -3.87
N ARG A 132 -12.06 5.51 -4.06
CA ARG A 132 -12.99 5.02 -3.05
C ARG A 132 -12.54 3.66 -2.53
N LEU A 133 -12.55 3.49 -1.22
CA LEU A 133 -12.22 2.25 -0.55
C LEU A 133 -13.41 1.83 0.33
N ASP A 134 -14.03 0.71 0.01
CA ASP A 134 -15.19 0.17 0.74
C ASP A 134 -14.92 -1.25 1.18
N GLY A 135 -15.03 -1.52 2.47
CA GLY A 135 -14.68 -2.82 2.99
C GLY A 135 -15.21 -3.10 4.38
N LYS A 136 -15.15 -4.37 4.75
CA LYS A 136 -15.31 -4.81 6.13
C LYS A 136 -13.95 -5.27 6.60
N VAL A 137 -13.36 -4.50 7.51
CA VAL A 137 -12.08 -4.81 8.14
C VAL A 137 -12.31 -4.89 9.64
N ARG A 138 -11.81 -5.97 10.24
CA ARG A 138 -11.79 -6.17 11.70
C ARG A 138 -10.35 -6.13 12.18
N VAL A 139 -10.19 -5.64 13.41
CA VAL A 139 -8.94 -5.75 14.14
C VAL A 139 -9.01 -7.01 14.97
N ASP A 140 -8.08 -7.93 14.72
CA ASP A 140 -8.01 -9.23 15.40
C ASP A 140 -7.22 -9.11 16.69
N ARG A 141 -6.18 -8.27 16.67
CA ARG A 141 -5.33 -7.95 17.81
C ARG A 141 -4.76 -6.55 17.64
N GLY A 142 -4.79 -5.75 18.70
CA GLY A 142 -4.19 -4.42 18.76
C GLY A 142 -3.50 -4.20 20.09
N LEU A 143 -2.19 -3.96 20.06
CA LEU A 143 -1.37 -3.56 21.20
C LEU A 143 -0.65 -2.28 20.81
N PHE A 144 -0.90 -1.21 21.54
CA PHE A 144 -0.20 0.05 21.36
C PHE A 144 0.22 0.54 22.74
N ASP A 145 1.53 0.58 23.01
CA ASP A 145 2.03 1.28 24.18
C ASP A 145 1.92 2.78 23.96
N LEU A 146 0.99 3.40 24.68
CA LEU A 146 0.87 4.86 24.73
C LEU A 146 2.00 5.36 25.65
N PRO A 147 2.87 6.28 25.21
CA PRO A 147 3.81 6.91 26.13
C PRO A 147 3.01 7.51 27.28
N LYS A 148 3.43 7.27 28.52
CA LYS A 148 2.88 7.99 29.67
C LYS A 148 3.05 9.47 29.37
N SER A 149 1.93 10.16 29.10
CA SER A 149 1.90 11.61 29.02
C SER A 149 2.71 12.12 30.20
N GLY A 150 3.84 12.78 29.93
CA GLY A 150 4.59 13.45 30.98
C GLY A 150 3.60 14.34 31.67
N ALA A 151 3.32 14.09 32.95
CA ALA A 151 2.61 15.06 33.77
C ALA A 151 3.32 16.41 33.53
N PRO A 152 2.63 17.44 33.00
CA PRO A 152 3.29 18.70 32.69
C PRO A 152 3.90 19.21 33.98
N ARG A 153 5.24 19.25 34.03
CA ARG A 153 5.90 20.00 35.08
C ARG A 153 5.79 21.45 34.67
N LEU A 154 5.08 22.19 35.52
CA LEU A 154 4.94 23.64 35.50
C LEU A 154 6.32 24.27 35.28
N GLY A 155 6.48 24.98 34.17
CA GLY A 155 7.56 25.95 33.98
C GLY A 155 6.98 27.34 34.21
N ASP A 156 7.56 28.09 35.13
CA ASP A 156 7.15 29.44 35.52
C ASP A 156 7.48 30.44 34.40
N ASP A 157 6.66 30.55 33.35
CA ASP A 157 6.48 31.84 32.67
C ASP A 157 5.36 31.82 31.62
N VAL A 158 4.14 32.20 32.03
CA VAL A 158 3.14 32.72 31.09
C VAL A 158 2.33 33.80 31.80
N VAL A 159 2.53 35.06 31.40
CA VAL A 159 1.66 36.19 31.76
C VAL A 159 0.61 36.38 30.67
N ILE A 160 -0.66 36.32 31.04
CA ILE A 160 -1.79 36.66 30.16
C ILE A 160 -2.15 38.13 30.43
N VAL A 161 -2.02 38.99 29.42
CA VAL A 161 -2.63 40.32 29.39
C VAL A 161 -3.94 40.23 28.60
N GLN A 162 -5.06 40.51 29.26
CA GLN A 162 -6.36 40.70 28.60
C GLN A 162 -6.62 42.21 28.43
N PRO A 163 -7.19 42.65 27.28
CA PRO A 163 -7.80 43.96 27.16
C PRO A 163 -9.11 44.06 27.97
#